data_AF-A0A4R9AUW4-F1
#
_entry.id   AF-A0A4R9AUW4-F1
#
_cell.length_a   1.000
_cell.length_b   1.000
_cell.length_c   1.000
_cell.angle_alpha   90.00
_cell.angle_beta   90.00
_cell.angle_gamma   90.00
#
_symmetry.space_group_name_H-M   'P 1'
#
loop_
_entity.id
_entity.type
_entity.pdbx_description
1 polymer ?
#
loop_
_entity_poly.entity_id
_entity_poly.type
_entity_poly.pdbx_seq_one_letter_code
_entity_poly.pdbx_strand_id
1 'polypeptide(L)'
;MHATAPPTRRTWPWIVSTAILIGALIIAGAVYFGSQAGTVTPTPEPTTPRASSTPSPSTAPVDTEPTGCLGGETRDAAMVLAAQQAAPHTSTGAVEYAAAFVRWLHQYPYPSSDDADTVATSALAADIPTKDLRKFFANNPNVSGGLVPDTTEYYLSTIPGVWHIESASNDEVVATIGTGLVQQGAMSPTLKGSITVTVRWENGEWKFAKSEGTRTTEDLFSIGAPFTSGC
;
A
#
# COMPACT_ATOMS: atom_id res chain seq x y z
N MET A 1 -9.34 -58.37 30.33
CA MET A 1 -10.16 -58.42 29.10
C MET A 1 -10.23 -56.99 28.56
N HIS A 2 -9.72 -56.79 27.35
CA HIS A 2 -9.75 -55.49 26.66
C HIS A 2 -11.18 -55.13 26.25
N ALA A 3 -11.52 -53.84 26.36
CA ALA A 3 -12.55 -53.22 25.53
C ALA A 3 -12.08 -51.79 25.20
N THR A 4 -11.70 -51.60 23.94
CA THR A 4 -11.40 -50.30 23.33
C THR A 4 -12.69 -49.75 22.72
N ALA A 5 -13.00 -48.49 22.95
CA ALA A 5 -14.04 -47.72 22.27
C ALA A 5 -13.46 -46.35 21.83
N PRO A 6 -14.01 -45.72 20.77
CA PRO A 6 -13.24 -45.09 19.68
C PRO A 6 -12.89 -43.60 19.89
N PRO A 7 -11.97 -43.02 19.08
CA PRO A 7 -11.58 -41.63 19.23
C PRO A 7 -12.72 -40.68 18.84
N THR A 8 -13.19 -39.90 19.81
CA THR A 8 -14.06 -38.75 19.58
C THR A 8 -13.26 -37.63 18.91
N ARG A 9 -13.64 -37.30 17.67
CA ARG A 9 -13.14 -36.12 16.94
C ARG A 9 -13.40 -34.87 17.77
N ARG A 10 -12.34 -34.29 18.33
CA ARG A 10 -12.38 -32.97 18.97
C ARG A 10 -12.26 -31.90 17.89
N THR A 11 -13.38 -31.58 17.25
CA THR A 11 -13.56 -30.27 16.62
C THR A 11 -13.61 -29.24 17.75
N TRP A 12 -12.54 -28.46 17.89
CA TRP A 12 -12.56 -27.25 18.72
C TRP A 12 -12.42 -26.02 17.83
N PRO A 13 -13.23 -24.97 18.06
CA PRO A 13 -13.39 -23.83 17.18
C PRO A 13 -12.42 -22.71 17.59
N TRP A 14 -12.68 -21.48 17.14
CA TRP A 14 -12.03 -20.21 17.46
C TRP A 14 -11.20 -19.62 16.32
N ILE A 15 -11.97 -19.04 15.40
CA ILE A 15 -11.80 -17.67 14.91
C ILE A 15 -11.01 -16.85 15.94
N VAL A 16 -9.74 -16.59 15.66
CA VAL A 16 -8.93 -15.62 16.40
C VAL A 16 -8.99 -14.30 15.65
N SER A 17 -9.84 -13.43 16.18
CA SER A 17 -9.66 -12.00 16.34
C SER A 17 -8.82 -11.27 15.29
N THR A 18 -9.54 -10.61 14.40
CA THR A 18 -9.12 -9.49 13.56
C THR A 18 -8.52 -8.38 14.45
N ALA A 19 -7.20 -8.37 14.59
CA ALA A 19 -6.42 -7.25 15.12
C ALA A 19 -5.43 -6.85 14.03
N ILE A 20 -5.76 -5.78 13.31
CA ILE A 20 -4.91 -5.18 12.29
C ILE A 20 -3.62 -4.70 12.95
N LEU A 21 -2.54 -5.41 12.64
CA LEU A 21 -1.17 -5.06 12.95
C LEU A 21 -0.73 -3.96 11.98
N ILE A 22 -0.59 -2.72 12.46
CA ILE A 22 0.23 -1.72 11.77
C ILE A 22 1.73 -2.12 11.90
N GLY A 23 2.08 -2.99 12.85
CA GLY A 23 3.45 -3.42 13.12
C GLY A 23 3.81 -4.75 12.45
N ALA A 24 4.81 -4.70 11.57
CA ALA A 24 5.48 -5.84 10.90
C ALA A 24 4.69 -6.52 9.76
N LEU A 25 4.18 -5.75 8.81
CA LEU A 25 3.72 -6.30 7.53
C LEU A 25 4.89 -6.44 6.54
N ILE A 26 4.89 -7.59 5.87
CA ILE A 26 5.97 -8.14 5.04
C ILE A 26 6.33 -7.18 3.91
N ILE A 27 7.29 -6.30 4.15
CA ILE A 27 8.09 -5.73 3.08
C ILE A 27 9.11 -6.83 2.74
N ALA A 28 8.81 -7.73 1.82
CA ALA A 28 9.80 -8.70 1.37
C ALA A 28 9.62 -8.98 -0.12
N GLY A 29 10.69 -8.70 -0.86
CA GLY A 29 10.91 -9.18 -2.20
C GLY A 29 12.20 -8.58 -2.74
N ALA A 30 13.29 -9.35 -2.64
CA ALA A 30 14.51 -9.06 -3.37
C ALA A 30 14.32 -9.49 -4.82
N VAL A 31 13.71 -8.62 -5.64
CA VAL A 31 13.46 -8.99 -7.04
C VAL A 31 14.70 -8.67 -7.87
N TYR A 32 15.44 -9.72 -8.24
CA TYR A 32 16.57 -9.64 -9.17
C TYR A 32 16.05 -9.47 -10.60
N PHE A 33 15.86 -8.23 -11.04
CA PHE A 33 15.68 -7.96 -12.48
C PHE A 33 17.06 -7.91 -13.14
N GLY A 34 17.48 -9.07 -13.67
CA GLY A 34 18.57 -9.12 -14.62
C GLY A 34 18.23 -8.27 -15.83
N SER A 35 19.08 -7.28 -16.13
CA SER A 35 19.01 -6.47 -17.34
C SER A 35 18.96 -7.34 -18.59
N GLN A 36 17.81 -7.41 -19.25
CA GLN A 36 17.65 -7.94 -20.60
C GLN A 36 16.95 -6.87 -21.43
N ALA A 37 17.75 -6.00 -22.03
CA ALA A 37 17.35 -5.29 -23.24
C ALA A 37 17.24 -6.34 -24.35
N GLY A 38 16.06 -6.93 -24.50
CA GLY A 38 15.70 -7.82 -25.60
C GLY A 38 14.72 -7.13 -26.52
N THR A 39 15.23 -6.54 -27.60
CA THR A 39 14.43 -6.00 -28.70
C THR A 39 13.70 -7.16 -29.38
N VAL A 40 12.42 -7.35 -29.07
CA VAL A 40 11.54 -8.23 -29.85
C VAL A 40 10.49 -7.36 -30.52
N THR A 41 10.67 -7.13 -31.81
CA THR A 41 9.64 -6.55 -32.68
C THR A 41 8.47 -7.53 -32.78
N PRO A 42 7.24 -7.20 -32.36
CA PRO A 42 6.10 -8.08 -32.56
C PRO A 42 5.67 -8.05 -34.03
N THR A 43 5.68 -9.23 -34.66
CA THR A 43 5.01 -9.51 -35.93
C THR A 43 3.49 -9.45 -35.71
N PRO A 44 2.71 -8.70 -36.50
CA PRO A 44 1.27 -8.65 -36.33
C PRO A 44 0.61 -9.94 -36.83
N GLU A 45 -0.11 -10.62 -35.94
CA GLU A 45 -1.00 -11.73 -36.26
C GLU A 45 -2.41 -11.20 -36.60
N PRO A 46 -3.11 -11.72 -37.64
CA PRO A 46 -4.42 -11.21 -38.03
C PRO A 46 -5.49 -11.61 -37.02
N THR A 47 -6.03 -10.64 -36.28
CA THR A 47 -7.19 -10.84 -35.38
C THR A 47 -8.49 -10.53 -36.11
N THR A 48 -9.39 -11.52 -36.14
CA THR A 48 -10.78 -11.37 -36.62
C THR A 48 -11.56 -10.46 -35.68
N PRO A 49 -12.44 -9.54 -36.17
CA PRO A 49 -13.16 -8.62 -35.29
C PRO A 49 -14.16 -9.36 -34.39
N ARG A 50 -13.91 -9.34 -33.08
CA ARG A 50 -14.90 -9.69 -32.06
C ARG A 50 -15.80 -8.48 -31.84
N ALA A 51 -17.12 -8.69 -31.87
CA ALA A 51 -18.10 -7.62 -31.66
C ALA A 51 -17.85 -6.89 -30.32
N SER A 52 -17.60 -5.59 -30.44
CA SER A 52 -17.45 -4.66 -29.32
C SER A 52 -18.82 -4.46 -28.67
N SER A 53 -18.93 -4.76 -27.38
CA SER A 53 -20.06 -4.31 -26.57
C SER A 53 -19.75 -2.88 -26.16
N THR A 54 -20.36 -1.91 -26.83
CA THR A 54 -20.26 -0.49 -26.49
C THR A 54 -20.69 -0.29 -25.04
N PRO A 55 -19.80 0.18 -24.14
CA PRO A 55 -20.23 0.61 -22.80
C PRO A 55 -21.14 1.82 -22.94
N SER A 56 -22.22 1.88 -22.14
CA SER A 56 -23.00 3.11 -22.00
C SER A 56 -22.08 4.26 -21.56
N PRO A 57 -22.28 5.50 -22.05
CA PRO A 57 -21.49 6.64 -21.62
C PRO A 57 -21.76 6.87 -20.12
N SER A 58 -20.76 6.57 -19.29
CA SER A 58 -20.73 6.96 -17.89
C SER A 58 -20.39 8.43 -17.82
N THR A 59 -21.17 9.20 -17.06
CA THR A 59 -20.92 10.62 -16.74
C THR A 59 -19.95 10.81 -15.57
N ALA A 60 -19.33 9.72 -15.09
CA ALA A 60 -18.25 9.81 -14.13
C ALA A 60 -17.05 10.54 -14.77
N PRO A 61 -16.39 11.48 -14.05
CA PRO A 61 -15.13 12.05 -14.49
C PRO A 61 -14.16 10.92 -14.87
N VAL A 62 -13.42 11.09 -15.96
CA VAL A 62 -12.35 10.16 -16.32
C VAL A 62 -11.32 10.21 -15.18
N ASP A 63 -11.22 9.12 -14.43
CA ASP A 63 -10.29 9.00 -13.32
C ASP A 63 -8.87 9.19 -13.86
N THR A 64 -8.20 10.26 -13.43
CA THR A 64 -6.80 10.51 -13.80
C THR A 64 -5.94 9.43 -13.16
N GLU A 65 -5.02 8.85 -13.93
CA GLU A 65 -4.13 7.80 -13.43
C GLU A 65 -3.27 8.31 -12.24
N PRO A 66 -3.08 7.51 -11.18
CA PRO A 66 -2.28 7.89 -10.03
C PRO A 66 -0.84 8.24 -10.41
N THR A 67 -0.42 9.42 -9.98
CA THR A 67 0.93 9.95 -10.08
C THR A 67 1.85 9.36 -9.03
N GLY A 68 1.33 8.99 -7.85
CA GLY A 68 2.12 8.53 -6.70
C GLY A 68 2.74 9.66 -5.90
N CYS A 69 2.39 10.92 -6.21
CA CYS A 69 3.01 12.15 -5.69
C CYS A 69 2.07 13.27 -5.34
N LEU A 70 0.79 12.98 -5.17
CA LEU A 70 -0.20 14.02 -4.96
C LEU A 70 0.13 14.97 -3.77
N GLY A 71 0.76 14.45 -2.72
CA GLY A 71 1.23 15.22 -1.56
C GLY A 71 2.62 15.87 -1.70
N GLY A 72 3.33 15.61 -2.80
CA GLY A 72 4.69 16.08 -3.04
C GLY A 72 5.81 15.11 -2.59
N GLU A 73 7.04 15.62 -2.65
CA GLU A 73 8.27 14.85 -2.42
C GLU A 73 8.72 14.77 -0.95
N THR A 74 8.18 15.65 -0.09
CA THR A 74 8.49 15.64 1.35
C THR A 74 7.94 14.38 2.00
N ARG A 75 8.28 14.15 3.27
CA ARG A 75 7.89 12.94 4.01
C ARG A 75 7.40 13.29 5.41
N ASP A 76 6.74 14.42 5.53
CA ASP A 76 6.22 15.00 6.76
C ASP A 76 4.69 14.90 6.82
N ALA A 77 4.09 15.35 7.92
CA ALA A 77 2.63 15.38 8.05
C ALA A 77 1.99 16.27 6.97
N ALA A 78 2.66 17.36 6.56
CA ALA A 78 2.15 18.26 5.54
C ALA A 78 1.94 17.56 4.19
N MET A 79 2.85 16.66 3.78
CA MET A 79 2.66 15.82 2.59
C MET A 79 1.38 14.98 2.68
N VAL A 80 1.15 14.31 3.82
CA VAL A 80 -0.02 13.43 4.00
C VAL A 80 -1.32 14.24 3.94
N LEU A 81 -1.36 15.38 4.61
CA LEU A 81 -2.54 16.26 4.63
C LEU A 81 -2.78 16.94 3.27
N ALA A 82 -1.72 17.32 2.56
CA ALA A 82 -1.83 17.86 1.20
C ALA A 82 -2.41 16.81 0.23
N ALA A 83 -1.93 15.57 0.31
CA ALA A 83 -2.49 14.46 -0.47
C ALA A 83 -3.96 14.21 -0.11
N GLN A 84 -4.30 14.20 1.19
CA GLN A 84 -5.66 14.02 1.69
C GLN A 84 -6.62 15.08 1.13
N GLN A 85 -6.21 16.35 1.19
CA GLN A 85 -7.02 17.49 0.75
C GLN A 85 -7.18 17.55 -0.78
N ALA A 86 -6.14 17.17 -1.52
CA ALA A 86 -6.15 17.21 -2.99
C ALA A 86 -6.81 15.97 -3.61
N ALA A 87 -6.88 14.86 -2.88
CA ALA A 87 -7.40 13.60 -3.41
C ALA A 87 -8.90 13.71 -3.70
N PRO A 88 -9.34 13.49 -4.96
CA PRO A 88 -10.75 13.46 -5.27
C PRO A 88 -11.43 12.26 -4.60
N HIS A 89 -12.76 12.34 -4.41
CA HIS A 89 -13.57 11.22 -3.95
C HIS A 89 -13.74 10.16 -5.06
N THR A 90 -12.64 9.54 -5.46
CA THR A 90 -12.57 8.50 -6.47
C THR A 90 -11.55 7.44 -6.09
N SER A 91 -11.57 6.31 -6.80
CA SER A 91 -10.64 5.21 -6.55
C SER A 91 -9.18 5.60 -6.78
N THR A 92 -8.90 6.48 -7.75
CA THR A 92 -7.55 6.97 -8.00
C THR A 92 -7.10 7.98 -6.95
N GLY A 93 -7.99 8.85 -6.47
CA GLY A 93 -7.71 9.71 -5.32
C GLY A 93 -7.37 8.92 -4.06
N ALA A 94 -8.08 7.81 -3.82
CA ALA A 94 -7.78 6.89 -2.73
C ALA A 94 -6.38 6.28 -2.85
N VAL A 95 -5.96 5.86 -4.05
CA VAL A 95 -4.63 5.31 -4.31
C VAL A 95 -3.53 6.36 -4.08
N GLU A 96 -3.75 7.60 -4.52
CA GLU A 96 -2.81 8.71 -4.29
C GLU A 96 -2.61 9.00 -2.80
N TYR A 97 -3.72 9.10 -2.06
CA TYR A 97 -3.67 9.28 -0.62
C TYR A 97 -2.99 8.09 0.08
N ALA A 98 -3.34 6.87 -0.29
CA ALA A 98 -2.70 5.65 0.20
C ALA A 98 -1.18 5.66 -0.01
N ALA A 99 -0.71 6.04 -1.20
CA ALA A 99 0.70 6.14 -1.50
C ALA A 99 1.42 7.16 -0.62
N ALA A 100 0.84 8.35 -0.41
CA ALA A 100 1.39 9.37 0.48
C ALA A 100 1.46 8.87 1.94
N PHE A 101 0.38 8.26 2.45
CA PHE A 101 0.36 7.73 3.81
C PHE A 101 1.39 6.63 4.02
N VAL A 102 1.53 5.69 3.07
CA VAL A 102 2.53 4.60 3.11
C VAL A 102 3.95 5.16 3.14
N ARG A 103 4.28 6.15 2.30
CA ARG A 103 5.60 6.78 2.26
C ARG A 103 5.94 7.47 3.58
N TRP A 104 4.97 8.14 4.19
CA TRP A 104 5.15 8.80 5.49
C TRP A 104 5.27 7.80 6.65
N LEU A 105 4.49 6.72 6.63
CA LEU A 105 4.48 5.71 7.70
C LEU A 105 5.78 4.90 7.71
N HIS A 106 6.29 4.51 6.53
CA HIS A 106 7.45 3.66 6.38
C HIS A 106 8.70 4.45 6.01
N GLN A 107 9.30 5.06 7.02
CA GLN A 107 10.58 5.75 6.90
C GLN A 107 11.38 5.66 8.20
N TYR A 108 12.67 5.90 8.08
CA TYR A 108 13.55 6.18 9.22
C TYR A 108 14.50 7.31 8.84
N PRO A 109 14.71 8.36 9.67
CA PRO A 109 14.14 8.56 11.02
C PRO A 109 12.61 8.59 11.05
N TYR A 110 12.03 8.17 12.17
CA TYR A 110 10.58 8.20 12.33
C TYR A 110 10.04 9.63 12.32
N PRO A 111 8.79 9.84 11.88
CA PRO A 111 8.11 11.12 12.00
C PRO A 111 8.25 11.70 13.41
N SER A 112 8.30 13.02 13.50
CA SER A 112 8.32 13.70 14.80
C SER A 112 7.04 13.39 15.59
N SER A 113 7.08 13.58 16.92
CA SER A 113 5.86 13.38 17.73
C SER A 113 4.74 14.32 17.32
N ASP A 114 5.06 15.54 16.91
CA ASP A 114 4.07 16.53 16.45
C ASP A 114 3.48 16.13 15.09
N ASP A 115 4.28 15.60 14.17
CA ASP A 115 3.79 15.04 12.91
C ASP A 115 2.88 13.84 13.15
N ALA A 116 3.30 12.93 14.03
CA ALA A 116 2.53 11.73 14.36
C ALA A 116 1.17 12.09 14.98
N ASP A 117 1.11 13.07 15.87
CA ASP A 117 -0.15 13.57 16.46
C ASP A 117 -1.05 14.25 15.42
N THR A 118 -0.44 15.03 14.52
CA THR A 118 -1.14 15.73 13.44
C THR A 118 -1.81 14.73 12.50
N VAL A 119 -1.06 13.73 12.02
CA VAL A 119 -1.59 12.67 11.17
C VAL A 119 -2.61 11.82 11.91
N ALA A 120 -2.37 11.47 13.18
CA ALA A 120 -3.31 10.70 13.99
C ALA A 120 -4.69 11.36 14.12
N THR A 121 -4.72 12.69 14.19
CA THR A 121 -5.96 13.47 14.36
C THR A 121 -6.77 13.57 13.08
N SER A 122 -6.11 13.78 11.93
CA SER A 122 -6.79 14.12 10.67
C SER A 122 -6.89 12.95 9.69
N ALA A 123 -5.85 12.11 9.63
CA ALA A 123 -5.62 11.17 8.54
C ALA A 123 -6.06 9.73 8.86
N LEU A 124 -6.44 9.43 10.11
CA LEU A 124 -6.90 8.09 10.49
C LEU A 124 -8.42 7.99 10.56
N ALA A 125 -8.96 6.85 10.13
CA ALA A 125 -10.38 6.55 10.21
C ALA A 125 -10.86 6.49 11.67
N ALA A 126 -12.12 6.82 11.91
CA ALA A 126 -12.65 6.98 13.25
C ALA A 126 -12.58 5.70 14.12
N ASP A 127 -12.66 4.52 13.50
CA ASP A 127 -12.68 3.20 14.15
C ASP A 127 -11.32 2.50 14.18
N ILE A 128 -10.23 3.14 13.74
CA ILE A 128 -8.92 2.53 13.69
C ILE A 128 -8.48 2.04 15.10
N PRO A 129 -7.91 0.83 15.22
CA PRO A 129 -7.47 0.32 16.53
C PRO A 129 -6.31 1.12 17.14
N THR A 130 -5.40 1.63 16.31
CA THR A 130 -4.21 2.35 16.75
C THR A 130 -4.35 3.83 16.43
N LYS A 131 -4.77 4.62 17.41
CA LYS A 131 -4.86 6.09 17.30
C LYS A 131 -3.62 6.82 17.79
N ASP A 132 -2.76 6.16 18.56
CA ASP A 132 -1.55 6.74 19.12
C ASP A 132 -0.35 6.35 18.25
N LEU A 133 -0.10 7.15 17.19
CA LEU A 133 0.99 6.91 16.25
C LEU A 133 2.37 7.15 16.88
N ARG A 134 2.45 8.01 17.89
CA ARG A 134 3.68 8.22 18.67
C ARG A 134 4.07 6.93 19.39
N LYS A 135 3.12 6.32 20.10
CA LYS A 135 3.31 5.03 20.76
C LYS A 135 3.55 3.91 19.76
N PHE A 136 2.94 3.98 18.58
CA PHE A 136 3.24 3.05 17.49
C PHE A 136 4.72 3.09 17.12
N PHE A 137 5.29 4.25 16.78
CA PHE A 137 6.71 4.35 16.42
C PHE A 137 7.64 3.99 17.59
N ALA A 138 7.29 4.37 18.83
CA ALA A 138 8.07 4.00 20.01
C ALA A 138 8.14 2.48 20.25
N ASN A 139 7.10 1.74 19.91
CA ASN A 139 7.03 0.28 20.10
C ASN A 139 7.50 -0.52 18.89
N ASN A 140 7.71 0.11 17.75
CA ASN A 140 8.13 -0.53 16.51
C ASN A 140 9.50 0.04 16.11
N PRO A 141 10.60 -0.47 16.71
CA PRO A 141 11.94 0.07 16.47
C PRO A 141 12.42 -0.11 15.03
N ASN A 142 11.77 -0.97 14.24
CA ASN A 142 12.04 -1.15 12.82
C ASN A 142 10.74 -1.38 12.01
N VAL A 143 10.14 -0.31 11.49
CA VAL A 143 8.93 -0.40 10.63
C VAL A 143 9.23 -0.90 9.20
N SER A 144 10.50 -1.17 8.84
CA SER A 144 10.85 -1.83 7.58
C SER A 144 10.60 -3.34 7.62
N GLY A 145 10.30 -3.89 8.80
CA GLY A 145 10.16 -5.34 8.98
C GLY A 145 11.49 -6.09 8.88
N GLY A 146 12.62 -5.40 9.10
CA GLY A 146 13.97 -5.97 9.05
C GLY A 146 14.63 -5.95 7.68
N LEU A 147 14.01 -5.33 6.67
CA LEU A 147 14.64 -5.12 5.36
C LEU A 147 15.89 -4.26 5.43
N VAL A 148 15.83 -3.27 6.29
CA VAL A 148 16.93 -2.35 6.53
C VAL A 148 17.41 -2.59 7.96
N PRO A 149 18.74 -2.63 8.21
CA PRO A 149 19.26 -2.72 9.57
C PRO A 149 18.70 -1.61 10.46
N ASP A 150 18.48 -1.91 11.73
CA ASP A 150 17.99 -0.94 12.70
C ASP A 150 18.80 0.36 12.65
N THR A 151 18.13 1.49 12.87
CA THR A 151 18.72 2.84 12.87
C THR A 151 19.29 3.34 11.54
N THR A 152 19.20 2.56 10.46
CA THR A 152 19.65 3.01 9.14
C THR A 152 18.58 3.89 8.50
N GLU A 153 18.99 5.08 8.04
CA GLU A 153 18.11 5.98 7.31
C GLU A 153 17.62 5.36 6.00
N TYR A 154 16.31 5.36 5.83
CA TYR A 154 15.64 4.91 4.62
C TYR A 154 14.28 5.60 4.44
N TYR A 155 13.79 5.56 3.21
CA TYR A 155 12.41 5.93 2.91
C TYR A 155 11.88 5.12 1.72
N LEU A 156 10.56 5.10 1.57
CA LEU A 156 9.91 4.52 0.40
C LEU A 156 9.72 5.56 -0.71
N SER A 157 9.89 5.11 -1.94
CA SER A 157 9.65 5.89 -3.15
C SER A 157 8.63 5.17 -4.04
N THR A 158 7.72 5.91 -4.65
CA THR A 158 6.83 5.44 -5.71
C THR A 158 7.52 5.45 -7.08
N ILE A 159 8.84 5.65 -7.14
CA ILE A 159 9.70 5.32 -8.28
C ILE A 159 10.55 4.08 -7.93
N PRO A 160 10.62 3.04 -8.78
CA PRO A 160 9.69 2.66 -9.85
C PRO A 160 8.50 1.89 -9.25
N GLY A 161 7.65 2.57 -8.49
CA GLY A 161 6.54 1.97 -7.77
C GLY A 161 5.37 1.56 -8.67
N VAL A 162 4.52 0.70 -8.13
CA VAL A 162 3.31 0.22 -8.78
C VAL A 162 2.13 0.31 -7.81
N TRP A 163 0.92 0.22 -8.33
CA TRP A 163 -0.29 0.13 -7.51
C TRP A 163 -1.27 -0.87 -8.10
N HIS A 164 -2.11 -1.43 -7.25
CA HIS A 164 -3.20 -2.30 -7.65
C HIS A 164 -4.40 -2.09 -6.72
N ILE A 165 -5.59 -1.92 -7.28
CA ILE A 165 -6.83 -1.87 -6.49
C ILE A 165 -7.31 -3.31 -6.29
N GLU A 166 -7.32 -3.78 -5.03
CA GLU A 166 -7.86 -5.10 -4.67
C GLU A 166 -9.39 -5.09 -4.71
N SER A 167 -9.99 -3.99 -4.23
CA SER A 167 -11.42 -3.75 -4.25
C SER A 167 -11.72 -2.27 -4.08
N ALA A 168 -12.79 -1.79 -4.70
CA ALA A 168 -13.26 -0.42 -4.52
C ALA A 168 -14.78 -0.38 -4.40
N SER A 169 -15.25 0.49 -3.50
CA SER A 169 -16.61 0.98 -3.40
C SER A 169 -16.57 2.51 -3.45
N ASN A 170 -17.72 3.17 -3.25
CA ASN A 170 -17.75 4.64 -3.23
C ASN A 170 -16.89 5.17 -2.07
N ASP A 171 -17.11 4.67 -0.85
CA ASP A 171 -16.52 5.25 0.37
C ASP A 171 -15.37 4.41 0.96
N GLU A 172 -14.98 3.31 0.33
CA GLU A 172 -13.88 2.45 0.79
C GLU A 172 -13.12 1.87 -0.39
N VAL A 173 -11.79 1.97 -0.33
CA VAL A 173 -10.87 1.41 -1.32
C VAL A 173 -9.80 0.60 -0.61
N VAL A 174 -9.56 -0.60 -1.12
CA VAL A 174 -8.44 -1.45 -0.72
C VAL A 174 -7.45 -1.46 -1.88
N ALA A 175 -6.26 -0.94 -1.64
CA ALA A 175 -5.21 -0.84 -2.65
C ALA A 175 -3.90 -1.41 -2.11
N THR A 176 -3.18 -2.12 -2.95
CA THR A 176 -1.81 -2.55 -2.68
C THR A 176 -0.85 -1.59 -3.36
N ILE A 177 0.04 -1.00 -2.56
CA ILE A 177 1.03 -0.01 -2.98
C ILE A 177 2.40 -0.68 -3.01
N GLY A 178 3.05 -0.62 -4.17
CA GLY A 178 4.38 -1.12 -4.45
C GLY A 178 5.36 0.04 -4.50
N THR A 179 6.48 -0.09 -3.80
CA THR A 179 7.48 0.99 -3.67
C THR A 179 8.88 0.49 -3.92
N GLY A 180 9.77 1.38 -4.38
CA GLY A 180 11.20 1.22 -4.21
C GLY A 180 11.63 1.66 -2.82
N LEU A 181 12.76 1.15 -2.35
CA LEU A 181 13.37 1.60 -1.09
C LEU A 181 14.62 2.44 -1.40
N VAL A 182 14.74 3.60 -0.78
CA VAL A 182 15.93 4.43 -0.85
C VAL A 182 16.67 4.36 0.48
N GLN A 183 17.98 4.12 0.43
CA GLN A 183 18.87 4.07 1.58
C GLN A 183 20.13 4.88 1.26
N GLN A 184 20.62 5.67 2.22
CA GLN A 184 21.81 6.51 2.04
C GLN A 184 21.72 7.43 0.80
N GLY A 185 20.49 7.93 0.52
CA GLY A 185 20.21 8.81 -0.62
C GLY A 185 20.21 8.12 -1.99
N ALA A 186 20.38 6.79 -2.06
CA ALA A 186 20.37 6.03 -3.30
C ALA A 186 19.27 4.97 -3.33
N MET A 187 18.60 4.85 -4.47
CA MET A 187 17.60 3.81 -4.68
C MET A 187 18.26 2.43 -4.63
N SER A 188 17.71 1.56 -3.80
CA SER A 188 18.14 0.17 -3.73
C SER A 188 17.77 -0.55 -5.03
N PRO A 189 18.72 -1.26 -5.67
CA PRO A 189 18.43 -2.02 -6.89
C PRO A 189 17.62 -3.30 -6.59
N THR A 190 17.59 -3.74 -5.33
CA THR A 190 17.02 -5.03 -4.94
C THR A 190 15.88 -4.91 -3.94
N LEU A 191 15.84 -3.87 -3.12
CA LEU A 191 14.82 -3.73 -2.09
C LEU A 191 13.60 -2.98 -2.62
N LYS A 192 12.47 -3.65 -2.53
CA LYS A 192 11.14 -3.14 -2.88
C LYS A 192 10.17 -3.45 -1.75
N GLY A 193 9.11 -2.66 -1.68
CA GLY A 193 8.02 -2.87 -0.74
C GLY A 193 6.68 -3.10 -1.39
N SER A 194 5.82 -3.79 -0.65
CA SER A 194 4.42 -4.03 -0.97
C SER A 194 3.63 -3.90 0.33
N ILE A 195 2.57 -3.10 0.31
CA ILE A 195 1.66 -2.98 1.43
C ILE A 195 0.24 -2.80 0.92
N THR A 196 -0.69 -3.60 1.43
CA THR A 196 -2.12 -3.44 1.16
C THR A 196 -2.71 -2.55 2.24
N VAL A 197 -3.38 -1.50 1.81
CA VAL A 197 -4.02 -0.53 2.70
C VAL A 197 -5.49 -0.39 2.35
N THR A 198 -6.30 -0.24 3.38
CA THR A 198 -7.69 0.19 3.24
C THR A 198 -7.77 1.64 3.64
N VAL A 199 -8.35 2.45 2.76
CA VAL A 199 -8.67 3.84 3.01
C VAL A 199 -10.18 4.04 2.88
N ARG A 200 -10.74 4.92 3.69
CA ARG A 200 -12.17 5.23 3.71
C ARG A 200 -12.44 6.71 3.57
N TRP A 201 -13.51 7.05 2.87
CA TRP A 201 -13.97 8.41 2.73
C TRP A 201 -14.81 8.79 3.96
N GLU A 202 -14.27 9.69 4.79
CA GLU A 202 -14.92 10.13 6.03
C GLU A 202 -14.81 11.65 6.15
N ASN A 203 -15.94 12.32 6.35
CA ASN A 203 -16.01 13.79 6.51
C ASN A 203 -15.42 14.58 5.33
N GLY A 204 -15.53 14.05 4.11
CA GLY A 204 -15.07 14.73 2.90
C GLY A 204 -13.61 14.50 2.55
N GLU A 205 -12.94 13.54 3.20
CA GLU A 205 -11.53 13.24 3.00
C GLU A 205 -11.27 11.73 3.08
N TRP A 206 -10.25 11.24 2.35
CA TRP A 206 -9.76 9.87 2.52
C TRP A 206 -9.00 9.73 3.84
N LYS A 207 -9.23 8.63 4.57
CA LYS A 207 -8.61 8.31 5.85
C LYS A 207 -8.08 6.90 5.86
N PHE A 208 -6.92 6.69 6.48
CA PHE A 208 -6.32 5.37 6.64
C PHE A 208 -7.11 4.57 7.68
N ALA A 209 -7.62 3.41 7.28
CA ALA A 209 -8.42 2.56 8.16
C ALA A 209 -7.62 1.36 8.67
N LYS A 210 -6.86 0.71 7.79
CA LYS A 210 -6.04 -0.46 8.13
C LYS A 210 -4.99 -0.76 7.08
N SER A 211 -4.00 -1.56 7.47
CA SER A 211 -3.06 -2.21 6.56
C SER A 211 -3.10 -3.72 6.76
N GLU A 212 -2.95 -4.47 5.68
CA GLU A 212 -2.86 -5.92 5.65
C GLU A 212 -1.76 -6.34 4.67
N GLY A 213 -1.20 -7.54 4.85
CA GLY A 213 -0.25 -8.12 3.91
C GLY A 213 -0.97 -9.13 3.04
N THR A 214 -1.65 -8.68 1.98
CA THR A 214 -2.42 -9.60 1.13
C THR A 214 -1.64 -10.09 -0.08
N ARG A 215 -0.54 -9.41 -0.44
CA ARG A 215 0.30 -9.76 -1.61
C ARG A 215 1.80 -9.77 -1.29
N THR A 216 2.50 -10.68 -1.94
CA THR A 216 3.97 -10.60 -2.05
C THR A 216 4.38 -9.44 -2.94
N THR A 217 5.61 -8.98 -2.81
CA THR A 217 6.16 -7.91 -3.65
C THR A 217 6.27 -8.39 -5.11
N GLU A 218 6.68 -9.63 -5.33
CA GLU A 218 6.78 -10.25 -6.64
C GLU A 218 5.43 -10.24 -7.37
N ASP A 219 4.37 -10.70 -6.70
CA ASP A 219 3.04 -10.77 -7.29
C ASP A 219 2.54 -9.37 -7.64
N LEU A 220 2.69 -8.39 -6.73
CA LEU A 220 2.26 -7.02 -6.98
C LEU A 220 2.98 -6.41 -8.18
N PHE A 221 4.30 -6.54 -8.27
CA PHE A 221 5.07 -5.98 -9.38
C PHE A 221 4.81 -6.70 -10.72
N SER A 222 4.18 -7.88 -10.71
CA SER A 222 3.76 -8.58 -11.93
C SER A 222 2.41 -8.12 -12.50
N ILE A 223 1.52 -7.56 -11.66
CA ILE A 223 0.16 -7.17 -12.07
C ILE A 223 -0.17 -5.69 -11.85
N GLY A 224 0.64 -4.98 -11.07
CA GLY A 224 0.40 -3.59 -10.69
C GLY A 224 0.60 -2.66 -11.87
N ALA A 225 -0.21 -1.60 -11.91
CA ALA A 225 0.01 -0.50 -12.84
C ALA A 225 1.14 0.40 -12.29
N PRO A 226 2.07 0.88 -13.12
CA PRO A 226 3.07 1.83 -12.66
C PRO A 226 2.40 3.15 -12.25
N PHE A 227 3.00 3.84 -11.28
CA PHE A 227 2.71 5.26 -11.07
C PHE A 227 3.21 6.07 -12.28
N THR A 228 2.47 7.11 -12.66
CA THR A 228 2.79 7.88 -13.89
C THR A 228 3.97 8.84 -13.73
N SER A 229 4.35 9.21 -12.49
CA SER A 229 5.52 10.07 -12.23
C SER A 229 6.38 9.54 -11.07
N GLY A 230 5.78 9.35 -9.90
CA GLY A 230 6.41 8.84 -8.69
C GLY A 230 7.36 9.82 -7.97
N CYS A 231 7.59 9.55 -6.68
CA CYS A 231 8.46 10.22 -5.71
C CYS A 231 8.67 9.29 -4.50
#